data_AF-A0A5C5ZKX2-F1
#
_entry.id   AF-A0A5C5ZKX2-F1
#
_cell.length_a   1.000
_cell.length_b   1.000
_cell.length_c   1.000
_cell.angle_alpha   90.00
_cell.angle_beta   90.00
_cell.angle_gamma   90.00
#
_symmetry.space_group_name_H-M   'P 1'
#
loop_
_entity.id
_entity.type
_entity.pdbx_description
1 polymer ?
#
loop_
_entity_poly.entity_id
_entity_poly.type
_entity_poly.pdbx_seq_one_letter_code
_entity_poly.pdbx_strand_id
1 'polypeptide(L)'
;MLLREVDRRLDPIRRIDQAIPDPRDPIYTAHRQAEILTSRIFGIAAGNEDANDHDQLRHDPAFQVAAGRTPAQNNYGEEHQPLASPWTHCRFENRIDSKVIFDLHEVLVDTLHGLPCPR
;
A
#
# COMPACT_ATOMS: atom_id res chain seq x y z
N MET A 1 -5.68 13.35 -2.19
CA MET A 1 -5.22 12.79 -0.90
C MET A 1 -3.83 13.33 -0.59
N LEU A 2 -3.60 13.93 0.59
CA LEU A 2 -2.29 14.46 1.01
C LEU A 2 -1.22 13.36 1.08
N LEU A 3 -1.59 12.19 1.59
CA LEU A 3 -0.68 11.06 1.76
C LEU A 3 -0.13 10.53 0.43
N ARG A 4 -0.91 10.61 -0.65
CA ARG A 4 -0.44 10.29 -2.01
C ARG A 4 0.65 11.27 -2.47
N GLU A 5 0.57 12.54 -2.07
CA GLU A 5 1.58 13.52 -2.45
C GLU A 5 2.88 13.34 -1.63
N VAL A 6 2.74 12.96 -0.35
CA VAL A 6 3.88 12.51 0.46
C VAL A 6 4.55 11.29 -0.19
N ASP A 7 3.76 10.29 -0.59
CA ASP A 7 4.27 9.11 -1.27
C ASP A 7 4.99 9.47 -2.58
N ARG A 8 4.42 10.35 -3.41
CA ARG A 8 5.08 10.80 -4.65
C ARG A 8 6.40 11.54 -4.42
N ARG A 9 6.55 12.23 -3.30
CA ARG A 9 7.76 13.01 -2.98
C ARG A 9 8.87 12.16 -2.36
N LEU A 10 8.49 11.22 -1.48
CA LEU A 10 9.44 10.45 -0.68
C LEU A 10 9.63 9.02 -1.20
N ASP A 11 8.72 8.58 -2.08
CA ASP A 11 8.67 7.25 -2.68
C ASP A 11 8.73 6.07 -1.67
N PRO A 12 8.13 6.19 -0.46
CA PRO A 12 8.21 5.17 0.57
C PRO A 12 7.53 3.87 0.15
N ILE A 13 6.39 3.93 -0.57
CA ILE A 13 5.67 2.71 -0.95
C ILE A 13 6.54 1.83 -1.86
N ARG A 14 7.17 2.39 -2.90
CA ARG A 14 8.05 1.62 -3.79
C ARG A 14 9.27 1.06 -3.05
N ARG A 15 9.85 1.82 -2.14
CA ARG A 15 11.02 1.38 -1.36
C ARG A 15 10.66 0.25 -0.39
N ILE A 16 9.51 0.36 0.28
CA ILE A 16 8.96 -0.69 1.13
C ILE A 16 8.63 -1.93 0.32
N ASP A 17 7.98 -1.78 -0.85
CA ASP A 17 7.66 -2.87 -1.78
C ASP A 17 8.91 -3.66 -2.17
N GLN A 18 10.01 -2.96 -2.49
CA GLN A 18 11.30 -3.59 -2.82
C GLN A 18 11.97 -4.31 -1.64
N ALA A 19 11.73 -3.86 -0.41
CA ALA A 19 12.29 -4.45 0.79
C ALA A 19 11.53 -5.71 1.25
N ILE A 20 10.29 -5.92 0.78
CA ILE A 20 9.45 -7.06 1.19
C ILE A 20 9.42 -8.10 0.06
N PRO A 21 10.04 -9.28 0.23
CA PRO A 21 9.96 -10.34 -0.76
C PRO A 21 8.51 -10.72 -1.09
N ASP A 22 8.18 -10.81 -2.38
CA ASP A 22 6.89 -11.30 -2.84
C ASP A 22 7.02 -12.71 -3.45
N PRO A 23 6.69 -13.78 -2.70
CA PRO A 23 6.79 -15.16 -3.20
C PRO A 23 5.64 -15.54 -4.14
N ARG A 24 4.68 -14.64 -4.38
CA ARG A 24 3.51 -14.92 -5.23
C ARG A 24 3.92 -14.92 -6.69
N ASP A 25 3.37 -15.86 -7.44
CA ASP A 25 3.50 -15.87 -8.90
C ASP A 25 2.70 -14.68 -9.50
N PRO A 26 3.34 -13.80 -10.30
CA PRO A 26 2.68 -12.66 -10.93
C PRO A 26 1.48 -13.05 -11.82
N ILE A 27 1.48 -14.24 -12.43
CA ILE A 27 0.38 -14.72 -13.30
C ILE A 27 -0.91 -14.94 -12.51
N TYR A 28 -0.77 -15.35 -11.24
CA TYR A 28 -1.91 -15.63 -10.34
C TYR A 28 -2.17 -14.48 -9.35
N THR A 29 -1.54 -13.31 -9.55
CA THR A 29 -1.62 -12.17 -8.65
C THR A 29 -2.64 -11.14 -9.14
N ALA A 30 -3.78 -11.07 -8.47
CA ALA A 30 -4.84 -10.09 -8.75
C ALA A 30 -4.55 -8.67 -8.22
N HIS A 31 -3.72 -8.55 -7.18
CA HIS A 31 -3.38 -7.28 -6.54
C HIS A 31 -1.86 -7.17 -6.38
N ARG A 32 -1.27 -6.14 -6.98
CA ARG A 32 0.16 -5.86 -6.84
C ARG A 32 0.48 -5.60 -5.37
N GLN A 33 1.68 -5.97 -4.95
CA GLN A 33 2.11 -5.76 -3.56
C GLN A 33 2.08 -4.28 -3.17
N ALA A 34 2.52 -3.38 -4.05
CA ALA A 34 2.36 -1.94 -3.90
C ALA A 34 0.91 -1.49 -3.68
N GLU A 35 -0.09 -2.08 -4.34
CA GLU A 35 -1.51 -1.72 -4.11
C GLU A 35 -2.00 -2.16 -2.72
N ILE A 36 -1.55 -3.34 -2.26
CA ILE A 36 -1.84 -3.86 -0.93
C ILE A 36 -1.22 -2.92 0.12
N LEU A 37 0.06 -2.57 -0.06
CA LEU A 37 0.80 -1.63 0.77
C LEU A 37 0.15 -0.25 0.83
N THR A 38 -0.18 0.36 -0.32
CA THR A 38 -0.84 1.66 -0.37
C THR A 38 -2.16 1.63 0.37
N SER A 39 -3.02 0.63 0.08
CA SER A 39 -4.29 0.48 0.77
C SER A 39 -4.06 0.40 2.29
N ARG A 40 -3.13 -0.45 2.74
CA ARG A 40 -2.95 -0.71 4.17
C ARG A 40 -2.33 0.47 4.92
N ILE A 41 -1.23 1.03 4.41
CA ILE A 41 -0.54 2.18 5.01
C ILE A 41 -1.46 3.40 5.06
N PHE A 42 -2.26 3.61 4.02
CA PHE A 42 -3.17 4.75 3.96
C PHE A 42 -4.38 4.53 4.89
N GLY A 43 -4.84 3.28 5.03
CA GLY A 43 -5.86 2.91 6.02
C GLY A 43 -5.41 3.26 7.44
N ILE A 44 -4.21 2.82 7.82
CA ILE A 44 -3.61 3.12 9.13
C ILE A 44 -3.48 4.64 9.33
N ALA A 45 -2.94 5.37 8.36
CA ALA A 45 -2.78 6.82 8.45
C ALA A 45 -4.12 7.58 8.52
N ALA A 46 -5.20 7.00 8.00
CA ALA A 46 -6.56 7.52 8.10
C ALA A 46 -7.29 7.09 9.38
N GLY A 47 -6.64 6.34 10.28
CA GLY A 47 -7.22 5.85 11.54
C GLY A 47 -7.89 4.48 11.49
N ASN A 48 -7.73 3.74 10.39
CA ASN A 48 -8.34 2.41 10.18
C ASN A 48 -7.30 1.31 10.43
N GLU A 49 -6.95 1.12 11.70
CA GLU A 49 -5.80 0.30 12.13
C GLU A 49 -6.08 -1.20 12.11
N ASP A 50 -7.29 -1.64 12.49
CA ASP A 50 -7.66 -3.05 12.69
C ASP A 50 -8.10 -3.78 11.40
N ALA A 51 -8.09 -3.07 10.29
CA ALA A 51 -8.48 -3.52 8.96
C ALA A 51 -9.97 -3.89 8.77
N ASN A 52 -10.85 -3.64 9.74
CA ASN A 52 -12.26 -4.00 9.66
C ASN A 52 -13.01 -3.22 8.55
N ASP A 53 -12.64 -1.96 8.34
CA ASP A 53 -13.25 -1.04 7.39
C ASP A 53 -12.73 -1.27 5.96
N HIS A 54 -11.73 -2.14 5.77
CA HIS A 54 -11.18 -2.41 4.44
C HIS A 54 -12.15 -3.13 3.50
N ASP A 55 -13.22 -3.75 4.01
CA ASP A 55 -14.31 -4.23 3.16
C ASP A 55 -15.08 -3.09 2.48
N GLN A 56 -15.16 -1.92 3.12
CA GLN A 56 -15.74 -0.71 2.52
C GLN A 56 -14.69 0.10 1.76
N LEU A 57 -13.52 0.37 2.39
CA LEU A 57 -12.46 1.22 1.83
C LEU A 57 -11.88 0.68 0.53
N ARG A 58 -11.94 -0.63 0.26
CA ARG A 58 -11.49 -1.20 -1.01
C ARG A 58 -12.26 -0.71 -2.24
N HIS A 59 -13.44 -0.15 -2.04
CA HIS A 59 -14.29 0.48 -3.05
C HIS A 59 -14.17 2.01 -3.06
N ASP A 60 -13.44 2.60 -2.10
CA ASP A 60 -13.31 4.05 -2.00
C ASP A 60 -12.50 4.61 -3.19
N PRO A 61 -13.04 5.58 -3.94
CA PRO A 61 -12.36 6.14 -5.12
C PRO A 61 -11.02 6.80 -4.78
N ALA A 62 -10.88 7.39 -3.61
CA ALA A 62 -9.65 8.06 -3.21
C ALA A 62 -8.55 7.05 -2.84
N PHE A 63 -8.90 5.91 -2.25
CA PHE A 63 -7.98 4.78 -2.06
C PHE A 63 -7.58 4.14 -3.40
N GLN A 64 -8.50 4.00 -4.35
CA GLN A 64 -8.18 3.48 -5.69
C GLN A 64 -7.23 4.40 -6.46
N VAL A 65 -7.47 5.71 -6.42
CA VAL A 65 -6.57 6.71 -7.02
C VAL A 65 -5.22 6.75 -6.30
N ALA A 66 -5.19 6.58 -4.98
CA ALA A 66 -3.96 6.45 -4.21
C ALA A 66 -3.13 5.25 -4.67
N ALA A 67 -3.76 4.09 -4.86
CA ALA A 67 -3.14 2.86 -5.36
C ALA A 67 -2.75 2.92 -6.86
N GLY A 68 -2.87 4.08 -7.50
CA GLY A 68 -2.48 4.29 -8.90
C GLY A 68 -3.47 3.72 -9.92
N ARG A 69 -4.68 3.36 -9.50
CA ARG A 69 -5.72 2.90 -10.44
C ARG A 69 -6.33 4.07 -11.19
N THR A 70 -6.51 3.88 -12.49
CA THR A 70 -7.16 4.85 -13.37
C THR A 70 -8.68 4.64 -13.41
N PRO A 71 -9.48 5.64 -13.78
CA PRO A 71 -10.93 5.47 -13.97
C PRO A 71 -11.32 4.33 -14.92
N ALA A 72 -10.47 4.03 -15.92
CA ALA A 72 -10.64 2.90 -16.84
C ALA A 72 -10.33 1.53 -16.21
N GLN A 73 -9.57 1.49 -15.12
CA GLN A 73 -9.37 0.29 -14.28
C GLN A 73 -10.39 0.22 -13.14
N ASN A 74 -10.91 1.38 -12.72
CA ASN A 74 -11.95 1.50 -11.70
C ASN A 74 -13.36 1.38 -12.27
N ASN A 75 -13.49 1.16 -13.60
CA ASN A 75 -14.71 1.18 -14.42
C ASN A 75 -15.98 1.27 -13.58
N TYR A 76 -16.65 2.44 -13.61
CA TYR A 76 -18.02 2.61 -13.10
C TYR A 76 -19.05 1.84 -13.98
N GLY A 77 -18.68 0.64 -14.45
CA GLY A 77 -19.45 -0.32 -15.23
C GLY A 77 -19.27 -1.74 -14.65
N GLU A 78 -19.78 -2.77 -15.36
CA GLU A 78 -20.07 -4.12 -14.81
C GLU A 78 -18.91 -4.90 -14.15
N GLU A 79 -17.64 -4.57 -14.42
CA GLU A 79 -16.46 -5.21 -13.80
C GLU A 79 -15.61 -4.22 -12.99
N HIS A 80 -16.14 -3.74 -11.87
CA HIS A 80 -15.36 -2.99 -10.89
C HIS A 80 -14.48 -3.96 -10.08
N GLN A 81 -13.17 -3.99 -10.35
CA GLN A 81 -12.26 -4.76 -9.52
C GLN A 81 -11.91 -3.93 -8.27
N PRO A 82 -12.28 -4.35 -7.04
CA PRO A 82 -11.90 -3.65 -5.82
C PRO A 82 -10.42 -3.80 -5.47
N LEU A 83 -9.94 -3.02 -4.50
CA LEU A 83 -8.64 -3.26 -3.87
C LEU A 83 -8.66 -4.55 -3.03
N ALA A 84 -7.49 -4.90 -2.50
CA ALA A 84 -7.27 -6.04 -1.63
C ALA A 84 -8.27 -6.07 -0.46
N SER A 85 -8.86 -7.24 -0.23
CA SER A 85 -9.75 -7.50 0.90
C SER A 85 -8.98 -7.57 2.23
N PRO A 86 -9.65 -7.46 3.40
CA PRO A 86 -9.03 -7.65 4.70
C PRO A 86 -8.22 -8.96 4.80
N TRP A 87 -8.73 -10.05 4.23
CA TRP A 87 -8.03 -11.34 4.20
C TRP A 87 -6.73 -11.32 3.38
N THR A 88 -6.70 -10.51 2.32
CA THR A 88 -5.50 -10.33 1.50
C THR A 88 -4.45 -9.53 2.27
N HIS A 89 -4.86 -8.51 3.03
CA HIS A 89 -3.99 -7.78 3.95
C HIS A 89 -3.44 -8.68 5.05
N CYS A 90 -4.30 -9.48 5.69
CA CYS A 90 -3.89 -10.44 6.71
C CYS A 90 -2.83 -11.43 6.19
N ARG A 91 -3.05 -12.02 4.99
CA ARG A 91 -2.04 -12.89 4.37
C ARG A 91 -0.75 -12.15 4.07
N PHE A 92 -0.84 -10.90 3.59
CA PHE A 92 0.33 -10.06 3.33
C PHE A 92 1.14 -9.84 4.62
N GLU A 93 0.49 -9.43 5.71
CA GLU A 93 1.11 -9.11 7.00
C GLU A 93 1.78 -10.35 7.63
N ASN A 94 1.15 -11.52 7.49
CA ASN A 94 1.72 -12.78 7.99
C ASN A 94 2.95 -13.27 7.22
N ARG A 95 3.33 -12.63 6.10
CA ARG A 95 4.60 -12.94 5.40
C ARG A 95 5.79 -12.18 5.98
N ILE A 96 5.56 -11.18 6.80
CA ILE A 96 6.60 -10.29 7.31
C ILE A 96 7.34 -10.99 8.44
N ASP A 97 8.64 -11.24 8.25
CA ASP A 97 9.52 -11.82 9.26
C ASP A 97 10.43 -10.75 9.89
N SER A 98 11.23 -11.16 10.88
CA SER A 98 12.15 -10.24 11.58
C SER A 98 13.19 -9.62 10.64
N LYS A 99 13.61 -10.32 9.58
CA LYS A 99 14.57 -9.78 8.62
C LYS A 99 13.95 -8.64 7.83
N VAL A 100 12.73 -8.83 7.33
CA VAL A 100 11.97 -7.78 6.64
C VAL A 100 11.78 -6.57 7.55
N ILE A 101 11.52 -6.76 8.85
CA ILE A 101 11.40 -5.64 9.80
C ILE A 101 12.69 -4.80 9.86
N PHE A 102 13.87 -5.42 9.86
CA PHE A 102 15.13 -4.68 9.82
C PHE A 102 15.32 -3.95 8.48
N ASP A 103 15.01 -4.61 7.37
CA ASP A 103 15.11 -4.02 6.03
C ASP A 103 14.15 -2.80 5.89
N LEU A 104 12.95 -2.87 6.48
CA LEU A 104 11.99 -1.76 6.57
C LEU A 104 12.48 -0.62 7.46
N HIS A 105 13.14 -0.93 8.58
CA HIS A 105 13.72 0.10 9.45
C HIS A 105 14.79 0.92 8.73
N GLU A 106 15.65 0.27 7.93
CA GLU A 106 16.64 0.96 7.10
C GLU A 106 15.96 1.91 6.10
N VAL A 107 14.90 1.45 5.42
CA VAL A 107 14.11 2.31 4.52
C VAL A 107 13.56 3.54 5.25
N LEU A 108 13.05 3.39 6.46
CA LEU A 108 12.50 4.50 7.24
C LEU A 108 13.59 5.50 7.66
N VAL A 109 14.73 5.02 8.19
CA VAL A 109 15.85 5.87 8.59
C VAL A 109 16.35 6.68 7.40
N ASP A 110 16.59 6.03 6.26
CA ASP A 110 17.06 6.70 5.05
C ASP A 110 16.05 7.72 4.51
N THR A 111 14.75 7.38 4.55
CA THR A 111 13.68 8.29 4.13
C THR A 111 13.67 9.55 4.99
N LEU A 112 13.83 9.42 6.31
CA LEU A 112 13.75 10.54 7.25
C LEU A 112 15.05 11.35 7.32
N HIS A 113 16.21 10.69 7.29
CA HIS A 113 17.52 11.34 7.35
C HIS A 113 17.88 12.02 6.02
N GLY A 114 17.33 11.54 4.90
CA GLY A 114 17.47 12.18 3.58
C GLY A 114 16.62 13.45 3.40
N LEU A 115 15.75 13.81 4.35
CA LEU A 115 14.96 15.04 4.27
C LEU A 115 15.84 16.25 4.59
N PRO A 116 15.85 17.31 3.76
CA PRO A 116 16.47 18.56 4.15
C PRO A 116 15.76 19.09 5.40
N CYS A 117 16.54 19.42 6.44
CA CYS A 117 16.03 20.07 7.65
C CYS A 117 15.24 21.33 7.25
N PRO A 118 13.97 21.49 7.67
CA PRO A 118 13.22 22.70 7.38
C PRO A 118 13.96 23.89 8.00
N ARG A 119 14.40 24.83 7.16
CA ARG A 119 14.98 26.10 7.58
C ARG A 119 13.89 27.08 8.00
#